data_AF-A0A973L6S0-F1
#
_entry.id   AF-A0A973L6S0-F1
#
_cell.length_a   1.000
_cell.length_b   1.000
_cell.length_c   1.000
_cell.angle_alpha   90.00
_cell.angle_beta   90.00
_cell.angle_gamma   90.00
#
_symmetry.space_group_name_H-M   'P 1'
#
loop_
_entity.id
_entity.type
_entity.pdbx_description
1 polymer ?
#
loop_
_entity_poly.entity_id
_entity_poly.type
_entity_poly.pdbx_seq_one_letter_code
_entity_poly.pdbx_strand_id
1 'polypeptide(L)'
;MGLPSGVWGGGGVLGRAALWWAVRAEDGRGPATALTAAVTGHFARARVLDVVLAMHRGEESDRRAAELAPAVFACAEAGDEVAGLLVDVLGDEIAGMAAAAARRLELSGPQVLLGGSVAAAGHDRLLTRVRERAPGPVTVVTEPPAVGAVRYAAGRWGRSGTATSAVTGAVSIAVSGTASGSASSTEGDPVDRTVDSGAIHRITRGSQADLKSS
;
A
#
# COMPACT_ATOMS: atom_id res chain seq x y z
N MET A 1 -6.36 -6.05 7.71
CA MET A 1 -6.91 -6.71 6.50
C MET A 1 -5.80 -6.79 5.46
N GLY A 2 -5.51 -7.98 4.94
CA GLY A 2 -4.41 -8.25 3.99
C GLY A 2 -4.87 -9.14 2.83
N LEU A 3 -3.94 -9.86 2.20
CA LEU A 3 -4.26 -10.79 1.09
C LEU A 3 -5.44 -11.74 1.35
N PRO A 4 -5.63 -12.35 2.54
CA PRO A 4 -6.76 -13.25 2.78
C PRO A 4 -8.14 -12.58 2.62
N SER A 5 -8.20 -11.27 2.85
CA SER A 5 -9.42 -10.46 2.64
C SER A 5 -9.58 -9.94 1.21
N GLY A 6 -8.64 -10.26 0.31
CA GLY A 6 -8.64 -9.80 -1.08
C GLY A 6 -8.18 -8.35 -1.29
N VAL A 7 -7.64 -7.69 -0.25
CA VAL A 7 -7.22 -6.28 -0.33
C VAL A 7 -5.76 -6.19 -0.76
N TRP A 8 -5.49 -5.57 -1.91
CA TRP A 8 -4.14 -5.33 -2.44
C TRP A 8 -3.64 -3.89 -2.22
N GLY A 9 -4.51 -2.97 -1.79
CA GLY A 9 -4.26 -1.51 -1.74
C GLY A 9 -3.36 -0.97 -0.61
N GLY A 10 -2.66 -1.84 0.13
CA GLY A 10 -1.90 -1.45 1.33
C GLY A 10 -0.40 -1.70 1.23
N GLY A 11 0.38 -0.91 1.97
CA GLY A 11 1.85 -1.00 1.94
C GLY A 11 2.40 -2.39 2.28
N GLY A 12 1.72 -3.15 3.16
CA GLY A 12 2.11 -4.52 3.50
C GLY A 12 2.05 -5.48 2.31
N VAL A 13 1.06 -5.37 1.44
CA VAL A 13 0.95 -6.23 0.25
C VAL A 13 1.99 -5.85 -0.79
N LEU A 14 2.17 -4.55 -1.01
CA LEU A 14 3.20 -4.03 -1.92
C LEU A 14 4.60 -4.47 -1.49
N GLY A 15 4.92 -4.33 -0.20
CA GLY A 15 6.22 -4.71 0.34
C GLY A 15 6.48 -6.22 0.31
N ARG A 16 5.45 -7.05 0.56
CA ARG A 16 5.57 -8.50 0.39
C ARG A 16 5.80 -8.90 -1.07
N ALA A 17 5.16 -8.22 -2.02
CA ALA A 17 5.41 -8.43 -3.44
C ALA A 17 6.83 -8.03 -3.82
N ALA A 18 7.35 -6.93 -3.27
CA ALA A 18 8.73 -6.51 -3.45
C ALA A 18 9.72 -7.55 -2.92
N LEU A 19 9.50 -8.07 -1.71
CA LEU A 19 10.31 -9.15 -1.13
C LEU A 19 10.28 -10.40 -2.02
N TRP A 20 9.11 -10.79 -2.53
CA TRP A 20 8.96 -11.94 -3.42
C TRP A 20 9.81 -11.79 -4.70
N TRP A 21 9.78 -10.61 -5.34
CA TRP A 21 10.58 -10.35 -6.54
C TRP A 21 12.08 -10.23 -6.23
N ALA A 22 12.45 -9.60 -5.11
CA ALA A 22 13.83 -9.49 -4.68
C ALA A 22 14.49 -10.87 -4.47
N VAL A 23 13.78 -11.82 -3.88
CA VAL A 23 14.26 -13.22 -3.72
C VAL A 23 14.47 -13.88 -5.07
N ARG A 24 13.54 -13.69 -6.02
CA ARG A 24 13.66 -14.28 -7.36
C ARG A 24 14.84 -13.71 -8.13
N ALA A 25 15.08 -12.41 -8.01
CA ALA A 25 16.21 -11.75 -8.63
C ALA A 25 17.53 -12.25 -8.03
N GLU A 26 17.62 -12.38 -6.70
CA GLU A 26 18.79 -12.93 -6.01
C GLU A 26 19.09 -14.38 -6.42
N ASP A 27 18.04 -15.20 -6.60
CA ASP A 27 18.18 -16.60 -7.04
C ASP A 27 18.40 -16.76 -8.55
N GLY A 28 18.35 -15.68 -9.34
CA GLY A 28 18.37 -15.74 -10.81
C GLY A 28 17.11 -16.33 -11.48
N ARG A 29 16.01 -16.47 -10.72
CA ARG A 29 14.71 -16.97 -11.20
C ARG A 29 13.80 -15.87 -11.77
N GLY A 30 14.18 -14.61 -11.57
CA GLY A 30 13.46 -13.42 -12.04
C GLY A 30 14.40 -12.44 -12.73
N PRO A 31 13.85 -11.36 -13.30
CA PRO A 31 14.65 -10.27 -13.85
C PRO A 31 15.47 -9.60 -12.75
N ALA A 32 16.59 -8.99 -13.13
CA ALA A 32 17.36 -8.13 -12.24
C ALA A 32 16.51 -6.92 -11.81
N THR A 33 16.59 -6.54 -10.54
CA THR A 33 15.84 -5.41 -9.99
C THR A 33 16.59 -4.75 -8.83
N ALA A 34 16.45 -3.43 -8.71
CA ALA A 34 16.92 -2.64 -7.59
C ALA A 34 16.24 -3.01 -6.27
N LEU A 35 15.11 -3.71 -6.31
CA LEU A 35 14.41 -4.20 -5.12
C LEU A 35 15.29 -5.13 -4.25
N THR A 36 16.24 -5.86 -4.84
CA THR A 36 17.21 -6.67 -4.08
C THR A 36 18.03 -5.81 -3.13
N ALA A 37 18.61 -4.70 -3.62
CA ALA A 37 19.40 -3.77 -2.83
C ALA A 37 18.54 -2.97 -1.84
N ALA A 38 17.33 -2.59 -2.26
CA ALA A 38 16.38 -1.88 -1.40
C ALA A 38 15.99 -2.72 -0.17
N VAL A 39 15.70 -4.00 -0.38
CA VAL A 39 15.33 -4.93 0.70
C VAL A 39 16.50 -5.17 1.65
N THR A 40 17.68 -5.52 1.14
CA THR A 40 18.86 -5.78 1.98
C THR A 40 19.28 -4.55 2.77
N GLY A 41 19.25 -3.37 2.13
CA GLY A 41 19.52 -2.09 2.78
C GLY A 41 18.53 -1.78 3.90
N HIS A 42 17.23 -1.96 3.67
CA HIS A 42 16.18 -1.68 4.66
C HIS A 42 16.30 -2.55 5.92
N PHE A 43 16.59 -3.85 5.74
CA PHE A 43 16.70 -4.80 6.85
C PHE A 43 18.12 -4.94 7.40
N ALA A 44 19.09 -4.18 6.88
CA ALA A 44 20.50 -4.25 7.25
C ALA A 44 21.08 -5.69 7.19
N ARG A 45 20.74 -6.43 6.14
CA ARG A 45 21.23 -7.80 5.90
C ARG A 45 22.03 -7.86 4.61
N ALA A 46 22.95 -8.82 4.51
CA ALA A 46 23.80 -8.96 3.33
C ALA A 46 23.05 -9.55 2.11
N ARG A 47 22.04 -10.40 2.35
CA ARG A 47 21.28 -11.11 1.31
C ARG A 47 19.79 -11.04 1.59
N VAL A 48 18.98 -11.07 0.54
CA VAL A 48 17.52 -11.13 0.63
C VAL A 48 17.08 -12.41 1.33
N LEU A 49 17.77 -13.54 1.05
CA LEU A 49 17.53 -14.81 1.75
C LEU A 49 17.67 -14.67 3.27
N ASP A 50 18.62 -13.88 3.76
CA ASP A 50 18.82 -13.68 5.20
C ASP A 50 17.63 -12.91 5.82
N VAL A 51 17.03 -11.98 5.08
CA VAL A 51 15.80 -11.29 5.48
C VAL A 51 14.64 -12.27 5.59
N VAL A 52 14.44 -13.10 4.56
CA VAL A 52 13.35 -14.10 4.54
C VAL A 52 13.51 -15.12 5.68
N LEU A 53 14.73 -15.59 5.93
CA LEU A 53 15.01 -16.51 7.03
C LEU A 53 14.74 -15.86 8.39
N ALA A 54 15.15 -14.60 8.58
CA ALA A 54 14.88 -13.86 9.81
C ALA A 54 13.37 -13.68 10.03
N MET A 55 12.60 -13.38 8.98
CA MET A 55 11.13 -13.33 9.05
C MET A 55 10.53 -14.70 9.40
N HIS A 56 11.01 -15.77 8.77
CA HIS A 56 10.52 -17.14 9.03
C HIS A 56 10.79 -17.60 10.47
N ARG A 57 11.91 -17.17 11.04
CA ARG A 57 12.30 -17.48 12.44
C ARG A 57 11.65 -16.56 13.46
N GLY A 58 10.92 -15.52 13.03
CA GLY A 58 10.35 -14.52 13.91
C GLY A 58 11.38 -13.54 14.50
N GLU A 59 12.61 -13.53 13.98
CA GLU A 59 13.63 -12.53 14.30
C GLU A 59 13.26 -11.15 13.71
N GLU A 60 12.51 -11.17 12.60
CA GLU A 60 11.93 -9.99 11.98
C GLU A 60 10.41 -10.16 11.85
N SER A 61 9.64 -9.13 12.18
CA SER A 61 8.19 -9.19 12.02
C SER A 61 7.81 -9.09 10.55
N ASP A 62 6.94 -9.99 10.07
CA ASP A 62 6.37 -9.94 8.72
C ASP A 62 5.65 -8.60 8.45
N ARG A 63 5.13 -7.96 9.50
CA ARG A 63 4.49 -6.63 9.40
C ARG A 63 5.43 -5.55 8.89
N ARG A 64 6.75 -5.71 9.12
CA ARG A 64 7.78 -4.78 8.62
C ARG A 64 7.90 -4.79 7.11
N ALA A 65 7.35 -5.78 6.41
CA ALA A 65 7.27 -5.72 4.95
C ALA A 65 6.57 -4.45 4.47
N ALA A 66 5.60 -3.91 5.22
CA ALA A 66 4.93 -2.66 4.87
C ALA A 66 5.88 -1.44 4.78
N GLU A 67 7.00 -1.49 5.50
CA GLU A 67 8.03 -0.45 5.51
C GLU A 67 8.80 -0.38 4.17
N LEU A 68 8.71 -1.41 3.32
CA LEU A 68 9.33 -1.42 1.99
C LEU A 68 8.57 -0.59 0.95
N ALA A 69 7.32 -0.20 1.21
CA ALA A 69 6.49 0.51 0.23
C ALA A 69 7.14 1.80 -0.32
N PRO A 70 7.76 2.68 0.50
CA PRO A 70 8.50 3.84 -0.01
C PRO A 70 9.67 3.45 -0.92
N ALA A 71 10.37 2.36 -0.61
CA ALA A 71 11.49 1.89 -1.42
C ALA A 71 11.03 1.35 -2.78
N VAL A 72 9.84 0.72 -2.85
CA VAL A 72 9.23 0.32 -4.13
C VAL A 72 8.95 1.54 -5.00
N PHE A 73 8.36 2.59 -4.42
CA PHE A 73 8.11 3.84 -5.15
C PHE A 73 9.42 4.47 -5.65
N ALA A 74 10.43 4.58 -4.79
CA ALA A 74 11.74 5.11 -5.18
C ALA A 74 12.39 4.30 -6.32
N CYS A 75 12.29 2.97 -6.29
CA CYS A 75 12.79 2.12 -7.38
C CYS A 75 12.00 2.35 -8.68
N ALA A 76 10.68 2.47 -8.59
CA ALA A 76 9.84 2.73 -9.76
C ALA A 76 10.14 4.10 -10.40
N GLU A 77 10.37 5.14 -9.59
CA GLU A 77 10.80 6.47 -10.06
C GLU A 77 12.19 6.42 -10.71
N ALA A 78 13.09 5.58 -10.20
CA ALA A 78 14.40 5.35 -10.78
C ALA A 78 14.37 4.49 -12.07
N GLY A 79 13.18 4.08 -12.53
CA GLY A 79 13.01 3.33 -13.78
C GLY A 79 13.11 1.82 -13.64
N ASP A 80 13.06 1.26 -12.42
CA ASP A 80 13.01 -0.19 -12.23
C ASP A 80 11.69 -0.77 -12.75
N GLU A 81 11.77 -1.66 -13.74
CA GLU A 81 10.61 -2.23 -14.42
C GLU A 81 9.73 -3.07 -13.48
N VAL A 82 10.34 -3.84 -12.59
CA VAL A 82 9.62 -4.70 -11.64
C VAL A 82 8.85 -3.85 -10.64
N ALA A 83 9.51 -2.84 -10.07
CA ALA A 83 8.87 -1.90 -9.17
C ALA A 83 7.75 -1.11 -9.87
N GLY A 84 7.99 -0.67 -11.12
CA GLY A 84 6.98 -0.04 -11.96
C GLY A 84 5.74 -0.91 -12.16
N LEU A 85 5.92 -2.19 -12.48
CA LEU A 85 4.84 -3.16 -12.60
C LEU A 85 4.06 -3.30 -11.29
N LEU A 86 4.75 -3.38 -10.15
CA LEU A 86 4.08 -3.47 -8.84
C LEU A 86 3.22 -2.23 -8.56
N VAL A 87 3.69 -1.05 -8.92
CA VAL A 87 2.94 0.20 -8.79
C VAL A 87 1.72 0.23 -9.73
N ASP A 88 1.85 -0.28 -10.94
CA ASP A 88 0.71 -0.35 -11.89
C ASP A 88 -0.37 -1.31 -11.41
N VAL A 89 0.02 -2.50 -10.94
CA VAL A 89 -0.91 -3.47 -10.34
C VAL A 89 -1.60 -2.84 -9.13
N LEU A 90 -0.89 -2.02 -8.33
CA LEU A 90 -1.48 -1.33 -7.19
C LEU A 90 -2.59 -0.38 -7.64
N GLY A 91 -2.31 0.42 -8.66
CA GLY A 91 -3.27 1.35 -9.22
C GLY A 91 -4.51 0.64 -9.78
N ASP A 92 -4.29 -0.47 -10.49
CA ASP A 92 -5.37 -1.27 -11.09
C ASP A 92 -6.27 -1.89 -10.01
N GLU A 93 -5.70 -2.43 -8.94
CA GLU A 93 -6.48 -3.02 -7.83
C GLU A 93 -7.25 -1.94 -7.05
N ILE A 94 -6.65 -0.76 -6.80
CA ILE A 94 -7.34 0.36 -6.15
C ILE A 94 -8.54 0.82 -6.98
N ALA A 95 -8.35 1.03 -8.29
CA ALA A 95 -9.42 1.41 -9.20
C ALA A 95 -10.49 0.31 -9.31
N GLY A 96 -10.08 -0.96 -9.37
CA GLY A 96 -10.96 -2.12 -9.41
C GLY A 96 -11.86 -2.22 -8.19
N MET A 97 -11.32 -1.98 -6.99
CA MET A 97 -12.11 -1.91 -5.74
C MET A 97 -13.13 -0.78 -5.79
N ALA A 98 -12.74 0.42 -6.23
CA ALA A 98 -13.65 1.55 -6.37
C ALA A 98 -14.78 1.25 -7.38
N ALA A 99 -14.45 0.66 -8.52
CA ALA A 99 -15.42 0.27 -9.54
C ALA A 99 -16.37 -0.83 -9.04
N ALA A 100 -15.88 -1.81 -8.29
CA ALA A 100 -16.71 -2.84 -7.69
C ALA A 100 -17.71 -2.25 -6.68
N ALA A 101 -17.25 -1.31 -5.84
CA ALA A 101 -18.11 -0.60 -4.91
C ALA A 101 -19.18 0.25 -5.64
N ALA A 102 -18.78 1.01 -6.65
CA ALA A 102 -19.69 1.82 -7.46
C ALA A 102 -20.80 0.99 -8.10
N ARG A 103 -20.45 -0.17 -8.71
CA ARG A 103 -21.44 -1.09 -9.29
C ARG A 103 -22.39 -1.66 -8.24
N ARG A 104 -21.86 -2.08 -7.09
CA ARG A 104 -22.68 -2.68 -6.01
C ARG A 104 -23.66 -1.67 -5.39
N LEU A 105 -23.31 -0.40 -5.43
CA LEU A 105 -24.12 0.71 -4.93
C LEU A 105 -24.91 1.42 -6.04
N GLU A 106 -24.85 0.92 -7.27
CA GLU A 106 -25.54 1.49 -8.44
C GLU A 106 -25.21 2.98 -8.68
N LEU A 107 -23.98 3.39 -8.37
CA LEU A 107 -23.52 4.77 -8.52
C LEU A 107 -22.96 5.02 -9.92
N SER A 108 -23.40 6.11 -10.54
CA SER A 108 -22.88 6.60 -11.83
C SER A 108 -21.97 7.80 -11.62
N GLY A 109 -20.70 7.70 -12.03
CA GLY A 109 -19.70 8.78 -11.90
C GLY A 109 -19.43 9.25 -10.46
N PRO A 110 -19.28 8.36 -9.46
CA PRO A 110 -19.06 8.79 -8.08
C PRO A 110 -17.71 9.51 -7.92
N GLN A 111 -17.66 10.46 -7.00
CA GLN A 111 -16.38 10.99 -6.52
C GLN A 111 -15.66 9.90 -5.69
N VAL A 112 -14.44 9.57 -6.09
CA VAL A 112 -13.58 8.57 -5.43
C VAL A 112 -12.59 9.29 -4.53
N LEU A 113 -12.64 8.99 -3.24
CA LEU A 113 -11.71 9.52 -2.25
C LEU A 113 -10.68 8.45 -1.91
N LEU A 114 -9.40 8.75 -2.13
CA LEU A 114 -8.30 7.88 -1.74
C LEU A 114 -7.73 8.36 -0.40
N GLY A 115 -7.87 7.52 0.61
CA GLY A 115 -7.23 7.70 1.91
C GLY A 115 -6.13 6.66 2.16
N GLY A 116 -5.30 6.91 3.16
CA GLY A 116 -4.25 6.01 3.60
C GLY A 116 -2.84 6.43 3.15
N SER A 117 -1.83 5.94 3.87
CA SER A 117 -0.43 6.38 3.72
C SER A 117 0.13 6.15 2.31
N VAL A 118 -0.31 5.09 1.63
CA VAL A 118 0.14 4.75 0.28
C VAL A 118 -0.36 5.76 -0.76
N ALA A 119 -1.62 6.17 -0.68
CA ALA A 119 -2.16 7.21 -1.55
C ALA A 119 -1.60 8.60 -1.17
N ALA A 120 -1.44 8.84 0.13
CA ALA A 120 -0.86 10.08 0.65
C ALA A 120 0.62 10.26 0.28
N ALA A 121 1.34 9.19 -0.06
CA ALA A 121 2.70 9.26 -0.58
C ALA A 121 2.80 10.01 -1.92
N GLY A 122 1.67 10.24 -2.61
CA GLY A 122 1.61 11.16 -3.75
C GLY A 122 2.32 10.67 -5.01
N HIS A 123 2.65 9.38 -5.12
CA HIS A 123 3.44 8.86 -6.23
C HIS A 123 2.70 8.99 -7.58
N ASP A 124 3.30 9.71 -8.53
CA ASP A 124 2.62 10.14 -9.76
C ASP A 124 2.14 8.98 -10.64
N ARG A 125 2.97 7.94 -10.83
CA ARG A 125 2.58 6.77 -11.61
C ARG A 125 1.37 6.07 -11.01
N LEU A 126 1.31 5.98 -9.67
CA LEU A 126 0.20 5.35 -8.96
C LEU A 126 -1.08 6.16 -9.18
N LEU A 127 -1.02 7.46 -8.88
CA LEU A 127 -2.19 8.33 -8.96
C LEU A 127 -2.71 8.47 -10.40
N THR A 128 -1.81 8.52 -11.38
CA THR A 128 -2.16 8.51 -12.81
C THR A 128 -2.89 7.22 -13.16
N ARG A 129 -2.31 6.07 -12.82
CA ARG A 129 -2.92 4.76 -13.08
C ARG A 129 -4.31 4.62 -12.49
N VAL A 130 -4.52 5.09 -11.26
CA VAL A 130 -5.83 5.08 -10.60
C VAL A 130 -6.82 6.01 -11.29
N ARG A 131 -6.42 7.25 -11.61
CA ARG A 131 -7.29 8.24 -12.28
C ARG A 131 -7.78 7.76 -13.63
N GLU A 132 -6.95 7.07 -14.39
CA GLU A 132 -7.32 6.52 -15.71
C GLU A 132 -8.40 5.43 -15.64
N ARG A 133 -8.50 4.72 -14.52
CA ARG A 133 -9.33 3.50 -14.38
C ARG A 133 -10.47 3.63 -13.38
N ALA A 134 -10.48 4.69 -12.58
CA ALA A 134 -11.50 4.93 -11.59
C ALA A 134 -12.88 5.17 -12.25
N PRO A 135 -13.99 4.78 -11.59
CA PRO A 135 -15.34 4.99 -12.11
C PRO A 135 -15.81 6.46 -12.10
N GLY A 136 -14.98 7.39 -11.65
CA GLY A 136 -15.28 8.82 -11.55
C GLY A 136 -14.08 9.63 -11.03
N PRO A 137 -14.27 10.93 -10.75
CA PRO A 137 -13.18 11.84 -10.34
C PRO A 137 -12.48 11.37 -9.06
N VAL A 138 -11.14 11.43 -9.04
CA VAL A 138 -10.31 10.95 -7.92
C VAL A 138 -9.71 12.12 -7.15
N THR A 139 -9.93 12.14 -5.83
CA THR A 139 -9.31 13.08 -4.89
C THR A 139 -8.53 12.30 -3.83
N VAL A 140 -7.28 12.69 -3.58
CA VAL A 140 -6.50 12.17 -2.45
C VAL A 140 -6.86 12.99 -1.21
N VAL A 141 -7.20 12.31 -0.12
CA VAL A 141 -7.52 12.92 1.17
C VAL A 141 -6.39 12.62 2.14
N THR A 142 -5.72 13.67 2.60
CA THR A 142 -4.59 13.59 3.54
C THR A 142 -5.02 13.84 4.98
N GLU A 143 -6.20 14.40 5.19
CA GLU A 143 -6.75 14.62 6.53
C GLU A 143 -6.99 13.28 7.24
N PRO A 144 -6.65 13.20 8.54
CA PRO A 144 -6.91 12.00 9.32
C PRO A 144 -8.41 11.64 9.33
N PRO A 145 -8.78 10.34 9.20
CA PRO A 145 -10.18 9.91 9.27
C PRO A 145 -10.90 10.35 10.55
N ALA A 146 -10.15 10.51 11.65
CA ALA A 146 -10.65 11.03 12.92
C ALA A 146 -11.28 12.44 12.79
N VAL A 147 -10.76 13.29 11.91
CA VAL A 147 -11.34 14.61 11.61
C VAL A 147 -12.74 14.47 11.03
N GLY A 148 -12.92 13.53 10.09
CA GLY A 148 -14.23 13.23 9.51
C GLY A 148 -15.23 12.75 10.56
N ALA A 149 -14.79 11.87 11.47
CA ALA A 149 -15.61 11.36 12.56
C ALA A 149 -16.07 12.48 13.52
N VAL A 150 -15.17 13.40 13.89
CA VAL A 150 -15.50 14.57 14.71
C VAL A 150 -16.52 15.47 14.03
N ARG A 151 -16.30 15.79 12.74
CA ARG A 151 -17.24 16.62 11.97
C ARG A 151 -18.61 15.96 11.83
N TYR A 152 -18.64 14.65 11.62
CA TYR A 152 -19.88 13.88 11.55
C TYR A 152 -20.64 13.91 12.89
N ALA A 153 -19.95 13.69 14.01
CA ALA A 153 -20.54 13.77 15.35
C ALA A 153 -21.07 15.18 15.67
N ALA A 154 -20.31 16.22 15.34
CA ALA A 154 -20.69 17.61 15.57
C ALA A 154 -21.92 18.03 14.74
N GLY A 155 -22.00 17.59 13.48
CA GLY A 155 -23.14 17.84 12.60
C GLY A 155 -24.44 17.18 13.10
N ARG A 156 -24.33 15.99 13.70
CA ARG A 156 -25.49 15.28 14.28
C ARG A 156 -26.00 15.92 15.58
N TRP A 157 -25.14 16.67 16.28
CA TRP A 157 -25.45 17.28 17.59
C TRP A 157 -25.72 18.79 17.51
N GLY A 158 -25.87 19.35 16.30
CA GLY A 158 -26.29 20.74 16.09
C GLY A 158 -25.31 21.79 16.60
N ARG A 159 -24.02 21.46 16.75
CA ARG A 159 -23.00 22.42 17.23
C ARG A 159 -22.46 23.25 16.06
N SER A 160 -22.66 24.57 16.11
CA SER A 160 -22.22 25.54 15.09
C SER A 160 -20.69 25.62 14.92
N GLY A 161 -20.26 26.03 13.72
CA GLY A 161 -18.95 25.72 13.11
C GLY A 161 -17.65 26.17 13.79
N THR A 162 -17.67 27.10 14.74
CA THR A 162 -16.43 27.57 15.41
C THR A 162 -15.87 26.51 16.36
N ALA A 163 -16.72 25.87 17.16
CA ALA A 163 -16.34 24.77 18.05
C ALA A 163 -15.88 23.53 17.26
N THR A 164 -16.51 23.25 16.13
CA THR A 164 -16.14 22.14 15.24
C THR A 164 -14.77 22.36 14.59
N SER A 165 -14.43 23.59 14.20
CA SER A 165 -13.12 23.90 13.61
C SER A 165 -11.97 23.76 14.62
N ALA A 166 -12.18 24.18 15.87
CA ALA A 166 -11.18 24.09 16.93
C ALA A 166 -10.89 22.63 17.33
N VAL A 167 -11.94 21.80 17.49
CA VAL A 167 -11.78 20.37 17.81
C VAL A 167 -11.18 19.62 16.63
N THR A 168 -11.58 19.95 15.40
CA THR A 168 -10.97 19.38 14.18
C THR A 168 -9.48 19.72 14.10
N GLY A 169 -9.10 20.97 14.35
CA GLY A 169 -7.70 21.42 14.34
C GLY A 169 -6.86 20.71 15.40
N ALA A 170 -7.40 20.55 16.62
CA ALA A 170 -6.73 19.83 17.70
C ALA A 170 -6.51 18.35 17.38
N VAL A 171 -7.50 17.69 16.75
CA VAL A 171 -7.36 16.28 16.33
C VAL A 171 -6.35 16.12 15.19
N SER A 172 -6.31 17.03 14.22
CA SER A 172 -5.28 17.01 13.17
C SER A 172 -3.86 17.12 13.76
N ILE A 173 -3.66 18.01 14.74
CA ILE A 173 -2.36 18.20 15.41
C ILE A 173 -1.98 16.95 16.21
N ALA A 174 -2.92 16.40 17.01
CA ALA A 174 -2.66 15.24 17.85
C ALA A 174 -2.32 13.98 17.03
N VAL A 175 -3.04 13.72 15.94
CA VAL A 175 -2.79 12.54 15.10
C VAL A 175 -1.48 12.66 14.32
N SER A 176 -1.11 13.87 13.90
CA SER A 176 0.17 14.12 13.22
C SER A 176 1.35 13.95 14.17
N GLY A 177 1.20 14.29 15.47
CA GLY A 177 2.21 14.10 16.49
C GLY A 177 2.42 12.65 16.97
N THR A 178 1.41 11.79 16.81
CA THR A 178 1.55 10.36 17.17
C THR A 178 2.26 9.51 16.11
N ALA A 179 2.37 9.99 14.87
CA ALA A 179 3.08 9.27 13.80
C ALA A 179 4.60 9.18 14.00
N SER A 180 5.18 9.95 14.94
CA SER A 180 6.59 9.88 15.31
C SER A 180 6.88 9.03 16.56
N GLY A 181 5.85 8.46 17.20
CA GLY A 181 6.00 7.62 18.40
C GLY A 181 6.05 6.13 18.04
N SER A 182 7.23 5.53 18.12
CA SER A 182 7.41 4.08 17.99
C SER A 182 6.57 3.33 19.02
N ALA A 183 5.51 2.65 18.57
CA ALA A 183 4.74 1.75 19.41
C ALA A 183 5.48 0.42 19.55
N SER A 184 6.23 0.29 20.64
CA SER A 184 6.56 -1.01 21.22
C SER A 184 5.29 -1.62 21.81
N SER A 185 4.91 -2.84 21.41
CA SER A 185 4.42 -3.89 22.31
C SER A 185 4.14 -5.19 21.57
N THR A 186 4.80 -6.21 22.09
CA THR A 186 4.54 -7.65 22.12
C THR A 186 3.06 -8.02 22.10
N GLU A 187 2.64 -8.81 21.11
CA GLU A 187 1.63 -9.87 21.23
C GLU A 187 1.76 -10.75 19.97
N GLY A 188 2.07 -12.04 20.16
CA GLY A 188 2.31 -12.98 19.08
C GLY A 188 1.02 -13.41 18.39
N ASP A 189 0.75 -12.84 17.22
CA ASP A 189 -0.27 -13.35 16.29
C ASP A 189 0.21 -14.67 15.65
N PRO A 190 -0.65 -15.69 15.50
CA PRO A 190 -0.30 -16.90 14.78
C PRO A 190 0.02 -16.58 13.32
N VAL A 191 1.20 -17.03 12.87
CA VAL A 191 1.74 -16.85 11.52
C VAL A 191 0.71 -17.30 10.47
N ASP A 192 0.09 -16.35 9.77
CA ASP A 192 -0.82 -16.60 8.65
C ASP A 192 -0.01 -17.09 7.44
N ARG A 193 -0.01 -18.41 7.22
CA ARG A 193 0.80 -19.13 6.21
C ARG A 193 0.11 -19.25 4.85
N THR A 194 -0.56 -18.20 4.38
CA THR A 194 -1.20 -18.25 3.06
C THR A 194 -0.75 -17.08 2.19
N VAL A 195 0.32 -17.32 1.44
CA VAL A 195 0.60 -16.54 0.23
C VAL A 195 -0.38 -17.06 -0.83
N ASP A 196 -1.45 -16.31 -1.08
CA ASP A 196 -2.40 -16.64 -2.15
C ASP A 196 -1.69 -16.58 -3.51
N SER A 197 -1.45 -17.77 -4.07
CA SER A 197 -0.85 -17.98 -5.39
C SER A 197 -1.63 -17.30 -6.51
N GLY A 198 -2.93 -17.00 -6.35
CA GLY A 198 -3.78 -16.39 -7.37
C GLY A 198 -3.47 -14.91 -7.63
N ALA A 199 -3.20 -14.13 -6.57
CA ALA A 199 -2.76 -12.73 -6.69
C ALA A 199 -1.34 -12.64 -7.30
N ILE A 200 -0.46 -13.56 -6.92
CA ILE A 200 0.89 -13.71 -7.52
C ILE A 200 0.80 -14.16 -8.98
N HIS A 201 -0.21 -14.93 -9.35
CA HIS A 201 -0.39 -15.39 -10.73
C HIS A 201 -0.75 -14.26 -11.70
N ARG A 202 -1.49 -13.23 -11.24
CA ARG A 202 -1.76 -12.00 -12.01
C ARG A 202 -0.49 -11.19 -12.24
N ILE A 203 0.33 -11.01 -11.20
CA ILE A 203 1.63 -10.32 -11.25
C ILE A 203 2.60 -11.03 -12.22
N THR A 204 2.58 -12.36 -12.27
CA THR A 204 3.46 -13.15 -13.16
C THR A 204 2.94 -13.29 -14.60
N ARG A 205 1.62 -13.27 -14.85
CA ARG A 205 1.08 -13.32 -16.23
C ARG A 205 1.14 -11.97 -16.95
N GLY A 206 0.92 -10.85 -16.26
CA GLY A 206 1.06 -9.51 -16.86
C GLY A 206 2.49 -9.27 -17.37
N SER A 207 3.48 -9.60 -16.54
CA SER A 207 4.91 -9.52 -16.88
C SER A 207 5.32 -10.39 -18.07
N GLN A 208 4.83 -11.62 -18.21
CA GLN A 208 5.21 -12.52 -19.31
C GLN A 208 4.62 -12.15 -20.67
N ALA A 209 3.46 -11.48 -20.71
CA ALA A 209 2.82 -11.06 -21.95
C ALA A 209 3.43 -9.78 -22.51
N ASP A 210 3.76 -8.83 -21.63
CA ASP A 210 4.32 -7.53 -22.04
C ASP A 210 5.82 -7.58 -22.33
N LEU A 211 6.59 -8.44 -21.65
CA LEU A 211 8.04 -8.60 -21.89
C LEU A 211 8.40 -9.49 -23.10
N LYS A 212 7.45 -10.26 -23.65
CA LYS A 212 7.67 -11.09 -24.86
C LYS A 212 7.31 -10.37 -26.15
N SER A 213 6.84 -9.13 -26.06
CA SER A 213 6.33 -8.35 -27.19
C SER A 213 7.25 -7.18 -27.59
N SER A 214 8.47 -7.11 -27.05
CA SER A 214 9.52 -6.14 -27.41
C SER A 214 10.77 -6.83 -27.96
#